data_AF-A0A3A4VSJ7-F1
#
_entry.id   AF-A0A3A4VSJ7-F1
#
_cell.length_a   1.000
_cell.length_b   1.000
_cell.length_c   1.000
_cell.angle_alpha   90.00
_cell.angle_beta   90.00
_cell.angle_gamma   90.00
#
_symmetry.space_group_name_H-M   'P 1'
#
loop_
_entity.id
_entity.type
_entity.pdbx_description
1 polymer ?
#
loop_
_entity_poly.entity_id
_entity_poly.type
_entity_poly.pdbx_seq_one_letter_code
_entity_poly.pdbx_strand_id
1 'polypeptide(L)'
;MKFLLIFLGIVVLLVLSFFVLSTPTVKSLSSCLSEYNLKMDNNIAIAQQERWNKEKVCTAGKPALIEFQSCYSSVGSKSLFPVDIVFQATRMTKPGTIGVDINEAIKIHNSSCIDYPEAQIL
;
A
#
# COMPACT_ATOMS: atom_id res chain seq x y z
N MET A 1 -14.00 -7.39 41.30
CA MET A 1 -14.43 -8.02 40.01
C MET A 1 -14.36 -7.07 38.82
N LYS A 2 -14.89 -5.84 38.88
CA LYS A 2 -14.82 -4.86 37.76
C LYS A 2 -13.41 -4.64 37.20
N PHE A 3 -12.42 -4.40 38.07
CA PHE A 3 -11.03 -4.20 37.66
C PHE A 3 -10.39 -5.45 37.03
N LEU A 4 -10.77 -6.64 37.48
CA LEU A 4 -10.29 -7.91 36.93
C LEU A 4 -10.80 -8.12 35.49
N LEU A 5 -12.07 -7.77 35.23
CA LEU A 5 -12.67 -7.84 33.90
C LEU A 5 -12.04 -6.83 32.94
N ILE A 6 -11.77 -5.60 33.40
CA ILE A 6 -11.08 -4.58 32.61
C ILE A 6 -9.67 -5.05 32.25
N PHE A 7 -8.92 -5.59 33.22
CA PHE A 7 -7.58 -6.11 33.00
C PHE A 7 -7.58 -7.26 31.97
N LEU A 8 -8.46 -8.26 32.12
CA LEU A 8 -8.60 -9.34 31.15
C LEU A 8 -8.99 -8.82 29.76
N GLY A 9 -9.89 -7.83 29.69
CA GLY A 9 -10.26 -7.20 28.43
C GLY A 9 -9.08 -6.54 27.71
N ILE A 10 -8.23 -5.80 28.44
CA ILE A 10 -7.03 -5.18 27.89
C ILE A 10 -6.03 -6.25 27.42
N VAL A 11 -5.81 -7.31 28.20
CA VAL A 11 -4.91 -8.40 27.83
C VAL A 11 -5.37 -9.10 26.55
N VAL A 12 -6.67 -9.40 26.44
CA VAL A 12 -7.25 -10.00 25.22
C VAL A 12 -7.07 -9.07 24.02
N LEU A 13 -7.30 -7.77 24.19
CA LEU A 13 -7.13 -6.79 23.12
C LEU A 13 -5.66 -6.70 22.66
N LEU A 14 -4.71 -6.70 23.60
CA LEU A 14 -3.28 -6.70 23.29
C LEU A 14 -2.88 -7.97 22.53
N VAL A 15 -3.32 -9.15 22.97
CA VAL A 15 -3.01 -10.41 22.30
C VAL A 15 -3.59 -10.42 20.88
N LEU A 16 -4.87 -10.07 20.71
CA LEU A 16 -5.52 -10.02 19.39
C LEU A 16 -4.81 -9.03 18.45
N SER A 17 -4.46 -7.84 18.94
CA SER A 17 -3.73 -6.85 18.14
C SER A 17 -2.35 -7.36 17.71
N PHE A 18 -1.62 -8.04 18.59
CA PHE A 18 -0.33 -8.65 18.24
C PHE A 18 -0.49 -9.72 17.15
N PHE A 19 -1.51 -10.58 17.26
CA PHE A 19 -1.79 -11.60 16.25
C PHE A 19 -2.15 -10.99 14.89
N VAL A 20 -2.97 -9.94 14.86
CA VAL A 20 -3.33 -9.24 13.61
C VAL A 20 -2.11 -8.60 12.97
N LEU A 21 -1.29 -7.89 13.74
CA LEU A 21 -0.09 -7.18 13.24
C LEU A 21 1.02 -8.14 12.79
N SER A 22 1.08 -9.34 13.35
CA SER A 22 2.08 -10.36 12.98
C SER A 22 1.63 -11.28 11.83
N THR A 23 0.42 -11.07 11.28
CA THR A 23 -0.07 -11.88 10.17
C THR A 23 0.85 -11.79 8.94
N PRO A 24 1.01 -12.91 8.21
CA PRO A 24 1.74 -12.91 6.94
C PRO A 24 1.18 -11.91 5.92
N THR A 25 -0.12 -11.61 5.98
CA THR A 25 -0.78 -10.65 5.07
C THR A 25 -0.37 -9.21 5.35
N VAL A 26 -0.29 -8.79 6.63
CA VAL A 26 0.23 -7.45 7.02
C VAL A 26 1.68 -7.27 6.59
N LYS A 27 2.52 -8.30 6.79
CA LYS A 27 3.93 -8.29 6.34
C LYS A 27 4.05 -8.24 4.82
N SER A 28 3.27 -9.06 4.11
CA SER A 28 3.26 -9.10 2.65
C SER A 28 2.85 -7.74 2.08
N LEU A 29 1.78 -7.13 2.61
CA LEU A 29 1.33 -5.81 2.17
C LEU A 29 2.35 -4.72 2.49
N SER A 30 3.03 -4.82 3.64
CA SER A 30 4.15 -3.92 3.96
C SER A 30 5.29 -4.03 2.95
N SER A 31 5.57 -5.24 2.46
CA SER A 31 6.54 -5.46 1.40
C SER A 31 6.09 -4.85 0.08
N CYS A 32 4.83 -5.09 -0.32
CA CYS A 32 4.24 -4.49 -1.53
C CYS A 32 4.40 -2.97 -1.54
N LEU A 33 4.04 -2.31 -0.43
CA LEU A 33 4.13 -0.86 -0.26
C LEU A 33 5.58 -0.35 -0.30
N SER A 34 6.52 -1.11 0.29
CA SER A 34 7.93 -0.72 0.29
C SER A 34 8.52 -0.80 -1.12
N GLU A 35 8.17 -1.84 -1.88
CA GLU A 35 8.62 -2.03 -3.25
C GLU A 35 8.01 -0.99 -4.20
N TYR A 36 6.72 -0.70 -4.06
CA TYR A 36 6.05 0.35 -4.83
C TYR A 36 6.73 1.72 -4.63
N ASN A 37 6.94 2.13 -3.38
CA ASN A 37 7.59 3.41 -3.08
C ASN A 37 9.00 3.46 -3.65
N LEU A 38 9.78 2.39 -3.50
CA LEU A 38 11.14 2.33 -4.04
C LEU A 38 11.16 2.47 -5.58
N LYS A 39 10.24 1.80 -6.29
CA LYS A 39 10.14 1.93 -7.76
C LYS A 39 9.70 3.32 -8.17
N MET A 40 8.73 3.91 -7.47
CA MET A 40 8.23 5.25 -7.78
C MET A 40 9.28 6.34 -7.51
N ASP A 41 9.98 6.27 -6.38
CA ASP A 41 11.07 7.19 -6.04
C ASP A 41 12.20 7.11 -7.06
N ASN A 42 12.56 5.89 -7.51
CA ASN A 42 13.56 5.71 -8.55
C ASN A 42 13.10 6.31 -9.89
N ASN A 43 11.85 6.08 -10.29
CA ASN A 43 11.29 6.69 -11.50
C ASN A 43 11.29 8.22 -11.43
N ILE A 44 10.95 8.80 -10.27
CA ILE A 44 10.98 10.25 -10.05
C ILE A 44 12.42 10.78 -10.16
N ALA A 45 13.38 10.11 -9.53
CA ALA A 45 14.79 10.51 -9.58
C ALA A 45 15.33 10.49 -11.02
N ILE A 46 15.06 9.42 -11.77
CA ILE A 46 15.47 9.31 -13.17
C ILE A 46 14.75 10.35 -14.04
N ALA A 47 13.44 10.55 -13.84
CA ALA A 47 12.68 11.55 -14.57
C ALA A 47 13.24 12.97 -14.40
N GLN A 48 13.67 13.30 -13.18
CA GLN A 48 14.34 14.57 -12.89
C GLN A 48 15.71 14.67 -13.56
N GLN A 49 16.52 13.60 -13.47
CA GLN A 49 17.87 13.55 -14.05
C GLN A 49 17.86 13.67 -15.57
N GLU A 50 16.94 12.96 -16.24
CA GLU A 50 16.84 12.90 -17.70
C GLU A 50 15.86 13.91 -18.29
N ARG A 51 15.20 14.73 -17.45
CA ARG A 51 14.16 15.71 -17.86
C ARG A 51 13.09 15.07 -18.75
N TRP A 52 12.50 13.98 -18.26
CA TRP A 52 11.44 13.28 -18.99
C TRP A 52 10.27 14.21 -19.30
N ASN A 53 9.67 14.02 -20.48
CA ASN A 53 8.38 14.61 -20.79
C ASN A 53 7.27 13.91 -19.98
N LYS A 54 6.10 14.54 -19.88
CA LYS A 54 4.97 14.03 -19.07
C LYS A 54 4.54 12.62 -19.50
N GLU A 55 4.54 12.34 -20.80
CA GLU A 55 4.20 11.03 -21.36
C GLU A 55 5.13 9.93 -20.85
N LYS A 56 6.45 10.16 -20.88
CA LYS A 56 7.44 9.19 -20.39
C LYS A 56 7.33 8.98 -18.89
N VAL A 57 7.07 10.03 -18.11
CA VAL A 57 6.79 9.91 -16.66
C VAL A 57 5.56 9.03 -16.42
N CYS A 58 4.48 9.27 -17.16
CA CYS A 58 3.24 8.51 -17.08
C CYS A 58 3.41 7.04 -17.45
N THR A 59 4.02 6.75 -18.60
CA THR A 59 4.23 5.38 -19.06
C THR A 59 5.19 4.60 -18.16
N ALA A 60 6.22 5.26 -17.60
CA ALA A 60 7.17 4.64 -16.69
C ALA A 60 6.59 4.37 -15.28
N GLY A 61 5.63 5.18 -14.82
CA GLY A 61 4.95 4.96 -13.54
C GLY A 61 3.96 3.78 -13.55
N LYS A 62 3.38 3.48 -14.71
CA LYS A 62 2.32 2.46 -14.86
C LYS A 62 2.74 1.06 -14.38
N PRO A 63 3.92 0.49 -14.73
CA PRO A 63 4.32 -0.83 -14.28
C PRO A 63 4.38 -0.97 -12.75
N ALA A 64 4.95 0.01 -12.05
CA ALA A 64 5.06 -0.01 -10.59
C ALA A 64 3.68 -0.06 -9.93
N LEU A 65 2.71 0.66 -10.50
CA LEU A 65 1.34 0.70 -10.00
C LEU A 65 0.57 -0.59 -10.29
N ILE A 66 0.75 -1.21 -11.47
CA ILE A 66 0.15 -2.53 -11.81
C ILE A 66 0.67 -3.61 -10.87
N GLU A 67 1.97 -3.64 -10.62
CA GLU A 67 2.56 -4.59 -9.67
C GLU A 67 2.02 -4.38 -8.27
N PHE A 68 1.89 -3.12 -7.83
CA PHE A 68 1.29 -2.81 -6.53
C PHE A 68 -0.17 -3.29 -6.45
N GLN A 69 -0.98 -3.05 -7.48
CA GLN A 69 -2.37 -3.51 -7.56
C GLN A 69 -2.48 -5.05 -7.51
N SER A 70 -1.60 -5.75 -8.24
CA SER A 70 -1.52 -7.21 -8.25
C SER A 70 -1.13 -7.74 -6.86
N CYS A 71 -0.12 -7.14 -6.23
CA CYS A 71 0.34 -7.49 -4.89
C CYS A 71 -0.78 -7.27 -3.85
N TYR A 72 -1.45 -6.11 -3.90
CA TYR A 72 -2.59 -5.78 -3.06
C TYR A 72 -3.73 -6.80 -3.19
N SER A 73 -4.10 -7.15 -4.43
CA SER A 73 -5.16 -8.15 -4.72
C SER A 73 -4.78 -9.55 -4.25
N SER A 74 -3.50 -9.93 -4.41
CA SER A 74 -2.95 -11.20 -3.92
C SER A 74 -2.97 -11.29 -2.39
N VAL A 75 -2.70 -10.19 -1.69
CA VAL A 75 -2.86 -10.13 -0.23
C VAL A 75 -4.33 -10.25 0.16
N GLY A 76 -5.23 -9.54 -0.52
CA GLY A 76 -6.67 -9.59 -0.27
C GLY A 76 -7.24 -11.01 -0.39
N SER A 77 -6.84 -11.75 -1.42
CA SER A 77 -7.31 -13.15 -1.64
C SER A 77 -6.77 -14.16 -0.62
N LYS A 78 -5.65 -13.85 0.06
CA LYS A 78 -5.03 -14.72 1.07
C LYS A 78 -5.34 -14.30 2.51
N SER A 79 -6.02 -13.17 2.70
CA SER A 79 -6.25 -12.62 4.03
C SER A 79 -7.53 -13.18 4.65
N LEU A 80 -7.44 -13.53 5.93
CA LEU A 80 -8.61 -13.85 6.76
C LEU A 80 -9.37 -12.59 7.22
N PHE A 81 -8.77 -11.42 7.03
CA PHE A 81 -9.36 -10.12 7.33
C PHE A 81 -9.61 -9.34 6.04
N PRO A 82 -10.64 -8.48 5.98
CA PRO A 82 -10.80 -7.50 4.91
C PRO A 82 -9.48 -6.76 4.64
N VAL A 83 -9.13 -6.60 3.37
CA VAL A 83 -7.84 -6.03 2.95
C VAL A 83 -7.64 -4.60 3.49
N ASP A 84 -8.72 -3.84 3.68
CA ASP A 84 -8.67 -2.51 4.30
C ASP A 84 -8.17 -2.57 5.75
N ILE A 85 -8.56 -3.59 6.52
CA ILE A 85 -8.09 -3.80 7.89
C ILE A 85 -6.61 -4.17 7.87
N VAL A 86 -6.20 -5.03 6.93
CA VAL A 86 -4.78 -5.37 6.72
C VAL A 86 -3.98 -4.13 6.35
N PHE A 87 -4.50 -3.28 5.48
CA PHE A 87 -3.88 -2.02 5.06
C PHE A 87 -3.70 -1.06 6.24
N GLN A 88 -4.74 -0.85 7.04
CA GLN A 88 -4.65 -0.02 8.25
C GLN A 88 -3.63 -0.58 9.25
N ALA A 89 -3.64 -1.90 9.47
CA ALA A 89 -2.67 -2.58 10.32
C ALA A 89 -1.22 -2.41 9.79
N THR A 90 -1.02 -2.56 8.47
CA THR A 90 0.27 -2.33 7.82
C THR A 90 0.76 -0.90 8.03
N ARG A 91 -0.11 0.11 7.88
CA ARG A 91 0.24 1.52 8.14
C ARG A 91 0.67 1.77 9.59
N MET A 92 0.07 1.10 10.56
CA MET A 92 0.48 1.20 11.97
C MET A 92 1.88 0.63 12.20
N THR A 93 2.29 -0.40 11.45
CA THR A 93 3.62 -1.02 11.58
C THR A 93 4.74 -0.30 10.82
N LYS A 94 4.41 0.48 9.78
CA LYS A 94 5.37 1.30 9.03
C LYS A 94 4.87 2.74 8.87
N PRO A 95 5.05 3.60 9.90
CA PRO A 95 4.85 5.03 9.73
C PRO A 95 5.89 5.59 8.76
N GLY A 96 5.46 6.34 7.74
CA GLY A 96 6.34 7.04 6.79
C GLY A 96 6.46 6.43 5.38
N THR A 97 6.00 5.18 5.16
CA THR A 97 5.69 4.76 3.79
C THR A 97 4.49 5.55 3.30
N ILE A 98 4.61 6.24 2.16
CA ILE A 98 3.54 7.05 1.60
C ILE A 98 2.28 6.18 1.52
N GLY A 99 1.31 6.56 2.33
CA GLY A 99 0.03 5.89 2.50
C GLY A 99 -0.87 6.30 1.36
N VAL A 100 -0.59 5.77 0.17
CA VAL A 100 -1.55 5.88 -0.91
C VAL A 100 -2.37 4.61 -0.86
N ASP A 101 -3.65 4.77 -0.48
CA ASP A 101 -4.65 3.77 -0.79
C ASP A 101 -4.51 3.38 -2.28
N ILE A 102 -4.63 2.09 -2.62
CA ILE A 102 -4.39 1.64 -4.00
C ILE A 102 -5.28 2.41 -4.99
N ASN A 103 -6.52 2.75 -4.61
CA ASN A 103 -7.44 3.52 -5.46
C ASN A 103 -7.00 4.99 -5.56
N GLU A 104 -6.46 5.55 -4.48
CA GLU A 104 -5.89 6.91 -4.50
C GLU A 104 -4.64 6.97 -5.38
N ALA A 105 -3.82 5.92 -5.41
CA ALA A 105 -2.63 5.84 -6.26
C ALA A 105 -3.02 5.77 -7.73
N ILE A 106 -4.03 4.94 -8.05
CA ILE A 106 -4.62 4.85 -9.39
C ILE A 106 -5.24 6.19 -9.80
N LYS A 107 -5.98 6.85 -8.91
CA LYS A 107 -6.58 8.16 -9.19
C LYS A 107 -5.52 9.22 -9.51
N ILE A 108 -4.48 9.33 -8.68
CA ILE A 108 -3.38 10.28 -8.89
C ILE A 108 -2.68 10.00 -10.21
N HIS A 109 -2.34 8.73 -10.47
CA HIS A 109 -1.72 8.31 -11.73
C HIS A 109 -2.59 8.68 -12.94
N ASN A 110 -3.84 8.22 -12.98
CA ASN A 110 -4.74 8.48 -14.10
C ASN A 110 -4.98 9.98 -14.31
N SER A 111 -5.08 10.79 -13.24
CA SER A 111 -5.22 12.24 -13.35
C SER A 111 -3.97 12.90 -13.94
N SER A 112 -2.78 12.37 -13.65
CA SER A 112 -1.50 12.84 -14.20
C SER A 112 -1.31 12.42 -15.65
N CYS A 113 -2.02 11.37 -16.08
CA CYS A 113 -1.95 10.76 -17.41
C CYS A 113 -3.23 10.96 -18.23
N ILE A 114 -3.98 12.03 -17.94
CA ILE A 114 -5.26 12.30 -18.61
C ILE A 114 -5.09 12.52 -20.13
N ASP A 115 -3.96 13.12 -20.53
CA ASP A 115 -3.61 13.38 -21.92
C ASP A 115 -3.04 12.12 -22.64
N TYR A 116 -2.84 11.02 -21.92
CA TYR A 116 -2.19 9.78 -22.37
C TYR A 116 -3.03 8.54 -22.01
N PRO A 117 -4.15 8.29 -22.71
CA PRO A 117 -5.12 7.25 -22.33
C PRO A 117 -4.53 5.84 -22.28
N GLU A 118 -3.55 5.53 -23.14
CA GLU A 118 -2.80 4.27 -23.12
C GLU A 118 -1.97 4.06 -21.84
N ALA A 119 -1.61 5.14 -21.13
CA ALA A 119 -0.88 5.07 -19.87
C ALA A 119 -1.80 4.92 -18.64
N GLN A 120 -3.13 5.03 -18.81
CA GLN A 120 -4.09 4.88 -17.71
C GLN A 120 -4.27 3.41 -17.29
N ILE A 121 -4.74 3.22 -16.06
CA ILE A 121 -5.07 1.92 -15.46
C ILE A 121 -6.58 1.88 -15.23
N LEU A 122 -7.21 0.78 -15.66
CA LEU A 122 -8.64 0.50 -15.53
C LEU A 122 -8.97 -0.09 -14.15
#